data_AF-A0AAD8ESG5-F1
#
_entry.id   AF-A0AAD8ESG5-F1
#
_cell.length_a   1.000
_cell.length_b   1.000
_cell.length_c   1.000
_cell.angle_alpha   90.00
_cell.angle_beta   90.00
_cell.angle_gamma   90.00
#
_symmetry.space_group_name_H-M   'P 1'
#
loop_
_entity.id
_entity.type
_entity.pdbx_description
1 polymer ?
#
loop_
_entity_poly.entity_id
_entity_poly.type
_entity_poly.pdbx_seq_one_letter_code
_entity_poly.pdbx_strand_id
1 'polypeptide(L)'
;MDVAAFSEDNFEVKEWINKTFKSTEAQENRDAFVSSLVMKLQLYVQQVNSALEDTSQQVLQSLPRVMRDTEVLYQEALILREKMQSVKQEIAKVEQDTGQSMATLERIDKLKTELQAAKQALHEADNWTVLATDLEEVFESGDIENISTKLVSMQQS
;
A
#
# COMPACT_ATOMS: atom_id res chain seq x y z
N MET A 1 49.29 -14.36 -3.26
CA MET A 1 49.78 -13.03 -2.84
C MET A 1 48.56 -12.22 -2.51
N ASP A 2 48.48 -11.71 -1.29
CA ASP A 2 47.32 -10.94 -0.85
C ASP A 2 47.42 -9.52 -1.41
N VAL A 3 46.68 -9.26 -2.49
CA VAL A 3 46.66 -7.95 -3.17
C VAL A 3 45.83 -6.94 -2.37
N ALA A 4 45.01 -7.40 -1.40
CA ALA A 4 44.22 -6.53 -0.55
C ALA A 4 45.08 -5.63 0.33
N ALA A 5 46.29 -6.09 0.70
CA ALA A 5 47.26 -5.28 1.46
C ALA A 5 47.64 -3.98 0.73
N PHE A 6 47.65 -3.95 -0.61
CA PHE A 6 47.93 -2.72 -1.38
C PHE A 6 46.79 -1.71 -1.36
N SER A 7 45.60 -2.15 -0.97
CA SER A 7 44.40 -1.32 -0.87
C SER A 7 44.20 -0.76 0.54
N GLU A 8 45.07 -1.09 1.50
CA GLU A 8 45.01 -0.58 2.87
C GLU A 8 45.59 0.85 2.93
N ASP A 9 44.89 1.76 3.61
CA ASP A 9 45.30 3.17 3.74
C ASP A 9 46.65 3.36 4.45
N ASN A 10 47.10 2.35 5.20
CA ASN A 10 48.35 2.33 5.97
C ASN A 10 49.40 1.36 5.40
N PHE A 11 49.33 1.06 4.09
CA PHE A 11 50.24 0.09 3.47
C PHE A 11 51.73 0.51 3.56
N GLU A 12 52.51 -0.25 4.33
CA GLU A 12 53.95 -0.04 4.51
C GLU A 12 54.78 -0.93 3.57
N VAL A 13 55.23 -0.34 2.45
CA VAL A 13 55.99 -1.03 1.38
C VAL A 13 57.21 -1.78 1.94
N LYS A 14 57.97 -1.15 2.85
CA LYS A 14 59.19 -1.75 3.41
C LYS A 14 58.87 -2.95 4.30
N GLU A 15 57.84 -2.85 5.12
CA GLU A 15 57.40 -3.94 5.98
C GLU A 15 56.88 -5.11 5.14
N TRP A 16 56.10 -4.81 4.10
CA TRP A 16 55.60 -5.80 3.17
C TRP A 16 56.71 -6.55 2.44
N ILE A 17 57.71 -5.84 1.90
CA ILE A 17 58.90 -6.45 1.28
C ILE A 17 59.61 -7.34 2.30
N ASN A 18 59.93 -6.80 3.49
CA ASN A 18 60.65 -7.55 4.52
C ASN A 18 59.88 -8.81 4.99
N LYS A 19 58.55 -8.76 5.05
CA LYS A 19 57.69 -9.91 5.37
C LYS A 19 57.69 -10.94 4.22
N THR A 20 57.65 -10.47 2.98
CA THR A 20 57.62 -11.32 1.78
C THR A 20 58.94 -12.09 1.60
N PHE A 21 60.08 -11.48 1.94
CA PHE A 21 61.40 -12.12 1.92
C PHE A 21 61.67 -13.11 3.08
N LYS A 22 60.77 -13.22 4.06
CA LYS A 22 60.85 -14.23 5.13
C LYS A 22 60.29 -15.59 4.72
N SER A 23 59.71 -15.73 3.52
CA SER A 23 59.21 -17.01 3.02
C SER A 23 60.36 -17.98 2.72
N THR A 24 60.10 -19.30 2.87
CA THR A 24 61.08 -20.36 2.58
C THR A 24 61.59 -20.27 1.15
N GLU A 25 60.69 -19.99 0.19
CA GLU A 25 60.99 -19.84 -1.24
C GLU A 25 61.93 -18.65 -1.54
N ALA A 26 61.77 -17.54 -0.82
CA ALA A 26 62.65 -16.38 -0.95
C ALA A 26 64.04 -16.62 -0.34
N GLN A 27 64.15 -17.53 0.63
CA GLN A 27 65.43 -17.87 1.27
C GLN A 27 66.26 -18.86 0.42
N GLU A 28 65.61 -19.74 -0.33
CA GLU A 28 66.28 -20.71 -1.22
C GLU A 28 66.90 -20.06 -2.45
N ASN A 29 66.18 -19.15 -3.13
CA ASN A 29 66.70 -18.42 -4.29
C ASN A 29 66.08 -17.02 -4.42
N ARG A 30 66.77 -16.03 -3.87
CA ARG A 30 66.31 -14.63 -3.83
C ARG A 30 66.08 -14.03 -5.21
N ASP A 31 66.99 -14.23 -6.15
CA ASP A 31 66.92 -13.58 -7.46
C ASP A 31 65.79 -14.15 -8.33
N ALA A 32 65.59 -15.47 -8.29
CA ALA A 32 64.48 -16.12 -8.98
C ALA A 32 63.12 -15.72 -8.36
N PHE A 33 63.05 -15.64 -7.03
CA PHE A 33 61.86 -15.21 -6.32
C PHE A 33 61.48 -13.76 -6.64
N VAL A 34 62.44 -12.83 -6.61
CA VAL A 34 62.22 -11.41 -6.97
C VAL A 34 61.74 -11.27 -8.41
N SER A 35 62.40 -11.97 -9.35
CA SER A 35 62.01 -11.93 -10.76
C SER A 35 60.57 -12.44 -10.97
N SER A 36 60.19 -13.53 -10.29
CA SER A 36 58.82 -14.06 -10.32
C SER A 36 57.81 -13.09 -9.70
N LEU A 37 58.16 -12.45 -8.58
CA LEU A 37 57.31 -11.50 -7.87
C LEU A 37 57.05 -10.24 -8.71
N VAL A 38 58.10 -9.69 -9.33
CA VAL A 38 57.99 -8.54 -10.24
C VAL A 38 57.08 -8.89 -11.43
N MET A 39 57.27 -10.07 -12.04
CA MET A 39 56.42 -10.53 -13.15
C MET A 39 54.95 -10.66 -12.71
N LYS A 40 54.68 -11.22 -11.53
CA LYS A 40 53.31 -11.31 -10.99
C LYS A 40 52.69 -9.94 -10.74
N LEU A 41 53.45 -9.00 -10.16
CA LEU A 41 53.00 -7.62 -9.96
C LEU A 41 52.68 -6.92 -11.28
N GLN A 42 53.52 -7.09 -12.31
CA GLN A 42 53.26 -6.55 -13.65
C GLN A 42 51.98 -7.11 -14.26
N LEU A 43 51.75 -8.41 -14.13
CA LEU A 43 50.50 -9.04 -14.58
C LEU A 43 49.28 -8.50 -13.83
N TYR A 44 49.38 -8.27 -12.52
CA TYR A 44 48.29 -7.68 -11.75
C TYR A 44 48.00 -6.24 -12.18
N VAL A 45 49.02 -5.41 -12.42
CA VAL A 45 48.84 -4.06 -12.95
C VAL A 45 48.10 -4.10 -14.29
N GLN A 46 48.49 -5.02 -15.19
CA GLN A 46 47.82 -5.18 -16.47
C GLN A 46 46.36 -5.62 -16.32
N GLN A 47 46.08 -6.58 -15.43
CA GLN A 47 44.72 -7.06 -15.16
C GLN A 47 43.82 -5.97 -14.59
N VAL A 48 44.33 -5.19 -13.62
CA VAL A 48 43.58 -4.08 -13.01
C VAL A 48 43.29 -3.00 -14.05
N ASN A 49 44.28 -2.64 -14.87
CA ASN A 49 44.07 -1.65 -15.94
C ASN A 49 43.03 -2.12 -16.96
N SER A 50 43.09 -3.39 -17.39
CA SER A 50 42.10 -3.96 -18.31
C SER A 50 40.71 -3.94 -17.70
N ALA A 51 40.55 -4.40 -16.46
CA ALA A 51 39.25 -4.43 -15.78
C ALA A 51 38.68 -3.02 -15.56
N LEU A 52 39.54 -2.05 -15.24
CA LEU A 52 39.15 -0.65 -15.11
C LEU A 52 38.69 -0.08 -16.45
N GLU A 53 39.41 -0.36 -17.54
CA GLU A 53 39.07 0.10 -18.88
C GLU A 53 37.75 -0.51 -19.37
N ASP A 54 37.56 -1.82 -19.20
CA ASP A 54 36.32 -2.51 -19.54
C ASP A 54 35.12 -1.93 -18.78
N THR A 55 35.29 -1.75 -17.45
CA THR A 55 34.24 -1.16 -16.59
C THR A 55 33.95 0.28 -17.00
N SER A 56 34.99 1.08 -17.26
CA SER A 56 34.84 2.46 -17.69
C SER A 56 34.09 2.55 -19.02
N GLN A 57 34.41 1.69 -19.99
CA GLN A 57 33.70 1.65 -21.27
C GLN A 57 32.23 1.25 -21.07
N GLN A 58 31.95 0.25 -20.22
CA GLN A 58 30.58 -0.15 -19.91
C GLN A 58 29.77 0.98 -19.26
N VAL A 59 30.37 1.72 -18.33
CA VAL A 59 29.75 2.89 -17.70
C VAL A 59 29.48 3.97 -18.75
N LEU A 60 30.45 4.30 -19.60
CA LEU A 60 30.28 5.31 -20.67
C LEU A 60 29.19 4.93 -21.67
N GLN A 61 29.05 3.65 -22.00
CA GLN A 61 28.01 3.16 -22.91
C GLN A 61 26.62 3.17 -22.28
N SER A 62 26.50 2.90 -20.98
CA SER A 62 25.22 2.82 -20.27
C SER A 62 24.71 4.18 -19.79
N LEU A 63 25.60 5.13 -19.53
CA LEU A 63 25.26 6.44 -18.98
C LEU A 63 24.20 7.22 -19.79
N PRO A 64 24.28 7.31 -21.13
CA PRO A 64 23.27 8.04 -21.91
C PRO A 64 21.87 7.43 -21.80
N ARG A 65 21.79 6.09 -21.69
CA ARG A 65 20.52 5.39 -21.48
C ARG A 65 19.95 5.72 -20.11
N VAL A 66 20.76 5.63 -19.05
CA VAL A 66 20.33 5.98 -17.68
C VAL A 66 19.85 7.42 -17.59
N MET A 67 20.56 8.36 -18.24
CA MET A 67 20.12 9.77 -18.30
C MET A 67 18.76 9.92 -18.99
N ARG A 68 18.55 9.23 -20.12
CA ARG A 68 17.25 9.26 -20.82
C ARG A 68 16.13 8.67 -19.97
N ASP A 69 16.37 7.50 -19.38
CA ASP A 69 15.38 6.82 -18.54
C ASP A 69 15.01 7.68 -17.32
N THR A 70 15.98 8.40 -16.74
CA THR A 70 15.76 9.34 -15.63
C THR A 70 14.93 10.55 -16.07
N GLU A 71 15.20 11.12 -17.25
CA GLU A 71 14.41 12.24 -17.78
C GLU A 71 12.97 11.83 -18.06
N VAL A 72 12.76 10.66 -18.68
CA VAL A 72 11.40 10.12 -18.91
C VAL A 72 10.66 9.95 -17.60
N LEU A 73 11.30 9.33 -16.60
CA LEU A 73 10.70 9.14 -15.27
C LEU A 73 10.34 10.48 -14.60
N TYR A 74 11.19 11.50 -14.75
CA TYR A 74 10.91 12.84 -14.23
C TYR A 74 9.68 13.47 -14.89
N GLN A 75 9.57 13.38 -16.23
CA GLN A 75 8.40 13.89 -16.96
C GLN A 75 7.11 13.14 -16.59
N GLU A 76 7.18 11.81 -16.47
CA GLU A 76 6.03 10.99 -16.03
C GLU A 76 5.58 11.36 -14.62
N ALA A 77 6.51 11.62 -13.70
CA ALA A 77 6.18 12.05 -12.34
C ALA A 77 5.49 13.43 -12.31
N LEU A 78 5.92 14.37 -13.17
CA LEU A 78 5.26 15.66 -13.31
C LEU A 78 3.82 15.53 -13.83
N ILE A 79 3.63 14.73 -14.90
CA ILE A 79 2.31 14.46 -15.46
C ILE A 79 1.40 13.79 -14.42
N LEU A 80 1.93 12.82 -13.67
CA LEU A 80 1.18 12.14 -12.62
C LEU A 80 0.76 13.12 -11.53
N ARG A 81 1.65 14.03 -11.10
CA ARG A 81 1.33 15.07 -10.11
C ARG A 81 0.19 15.97 -10.59
N GLU A 82 0.21 16.40 -11.84
CA GLU A 82 -0.85 17.23 -12.42
C GLU A 82 -2.19 16.48 -12.49
N LYS A 83 -2.17 15.23 -12.93
CA LYS A 83 -3.36 14.37 -12.95
C LYS A 83 -3.95 14.17 -11.55
N MET A 84 -3.11 13.91 -10.54
CA MET A 84 -3.54 13.77 -9.15
C MET A 84 -4.20 15.05 -8.62
N GLN A 85 -3.68 16.22 -9.01
CA GLN A 85 -4.28 17.50 -8.65
C GLN A 85 -5.65 17.69 -9.33
N SER A 86 -5.79 17.31 -10.61
CA SER A 86 -7.06 17.34 -11.33
C SER A 86 -8.09 16.42 -10.67
N VAL A 87 -7.72 15.17 -10.38
CA VAL A 87 -8.60 14.20 -9.72
C VAL A 87 -9.05 14.72 -8.35
N LYS A 88 -8.15 15.31 -7.57
CA LYS A 88 -8.50 15.93 -6.28
C LYS A 88 -9.55 17.03 -6.45
N GLN A 89 -9.43 17.87 -7.47
CA GLN A 89 -10.40 18.93 -7.75
C GLN A 89 -11.75 18.37 -8.19
N GLU A 90 -11.75 17.32 -9.02
CA GLU A 90 -12.98 16.64 -9.43
C GLU A 90 -13.71 16.01 -8.25
N ILE A 91 -12.99 15.33 -7.33
CA ILE A 91 -13.58 14.77 -6.11
C ILE A 91 -14.22 15.88 -5.27
N ALA A 92 -13.50 16.98 -5.03
CA ALA A 92 -14.03 18.10 -4.24
C ALA A 92 -15.29 18.71 -4.89
N LYS A 93 -15.32 18.80 -6.22
CA LYS A 93 -16.49 19.27 -6.96
C LYS A 93 -17.66 18.29 -6.82
N VAL A 94 -17.42 16.99 -6.96
CA VAL A 94 -18.46 15.96 -6.80
C VAL A 94 -19.04 16.02 -5.38
N GLU A 95 -18.19 16.12 -4.35
CA GLU A 95 -18.65 16.28 -2.97
C GLU A 95 -19.51 17.54 -2.78
N GLN A 96 -19.10 18.66 -3.36
CA GLN A 96 -19.86 19.90 -3.30
C GLN A 96 -21.22 19.79 -4.02
N ASP A 97 -21.22 19.27 -5.24
CA ASP A 97 -22.41 19.16 -6.09
C ASP A 97 -23.42 18.13 -5.54
N THR A 98 -22.93 17.05 -4.93
CA THR A 98 -23.78 15.96 -4.43
C THR A 98 -24.12 16.05 -2.95
N GLY A 99 -23.35 16.80 -2.15
CA GLY A 99 -23.52 16.87 -0.70
C GLY A 99 -24.88 17.37 -0.25
N GLN A 100 -25.38 18.45 -0.87
CA GLN A 100 -26.74 18.97 -0.56
C GLN A 100 -27.84 17.99 -0.99
N SER A 101 -27.66 17.33 -2.13
CA SER A 101 -28.61 16.33 -2.63
C SER A 101 -28.66 15.11 -1.72
N MET A 102 -27.52 14.63 -1.23
CA MET A 102 -27.45 13.51 -0.27
C MET A 102 -28.08 13.86 1.08
N ALA A 103 -27.80 15.04 1.62
CA ALA A 103 -28.44 15.50 2.86
C ALA A 103 -29.97 15.62 2.70
N THR A 104 -30.44 16.03 1.53
CA THR A 104 -31.87 16.08 1.22
C THR A 104 -32.49 14.69 1.15
N LEU A 105 -31.82 13.74 0.49
CA LEU A 105 -32.27 12.35 0.42
C LEU A 105 -32.33 11.70 1.82
N GLU A 106 -31.33 11.92 2.67
CA GLU A 106 -31.33 11.45 4.06
C GLU A 106 -32.54 11.99 4.84
N ARG A 107 -32.85 13.29 4.68
CA ARG A 107 -34.02 13.90 5.30
C ARG A 107 -35.33 13.29 4.81
N ILE A 108 -35.45 13.06 3.50
CA ILE A 108 -36.64 12.44 2.91
C ILE A 108 -36.81 11.00 3.42
N ASP A 109 -35.72 10.24 3.53
CA ASP A 109 -35.77 8.87 4.04
C ASP A 109 -36.25 8.83 5.50
N LYS A 110 -35.71 9.69 6.37
CA LYS A 110 -36.18 9.82 7.76
C LYS A 110 -37.68 10.13 7.83
N LEU A 111 -38.15 11.12 7.08
CA LEU A 111 -39.58 11.47 7.04
C LEU A 111 -40.44 10.31 6.54
N LYS A 112 -39.97 9.56 5.54
CA LYS A 112 -40.67 8.38 5.02
C LYS A 112 -40.76 7.29 6.08
N THR A 113 -39.68 7.01 6.82
CA THR A 113 -39.68 6.02 7.90
C THR A 113 -40.66 6.41 9.01
N GLU A 114 -40.65 7.67 9.42
CA GLU A 114 -41.60 8.20 10.42
C GLU A 114 -43.05 8.09 9.94
N LEU A 115 -43.32 8.45 8.68
CA LEU A 115 -44.64 8.31 8.08
C LEU A 115 -45.10 6.86 7.99
N GLN A 116 -44.20 5.93 7.67
CA GLN A 116 -44.52 4.51 7.64
C GLN A 116 -44.87 3.99 9.04
N ALA A 117 -44.13 4.40 10.06
CA ALA A 117 -44.44 4.05 11.45
C ALA A 117 -45.78 4.64 11.90
N ALA A 118 -46.05 5.91 11.59
CA ALA A 118 -47.33 6.55 11.92
C ALA A 118 -48.51 5.88 11.20
N LYS A 119 -48.34 5.52 9.92
CA LYS A 119 -49.34 4.76 9.16
C LYS A 119 -49.64 3.41 9.82
N GLN A 120 -48.60 2.69 10.25
CA GLN A 120 -48.75 1.39 10.92
C GLN A 120 -49.53 1.56 12.24
N ALA A 121 -49.15 2.54 13.06
CA ALA A 121 -49.85 2.83 14.32
C ALA A 121 -51.32 3.23 14.12
N LEU A 122 -51.62 4.03 13.07
CA LEU A 122 -53.00 4.37 12.71
C LEU A 122 -53.79 3.15 12.25
N HIS A 123 -53.19 2.27 11.46
CA HIS A 123 -53.84 1.04 11.02
C HIS A 123 -54.11 0.10 12.19
N GLU A 124 -53.17 0.01 13.14
CA GLU A 124 -53.40 -0.72 14.39
C GLU A 124 -54.59 -0.07 15.12
N ALA A 125 -54.55 1.23 15.41
CA ALA A 125 -55.64 1.93 16.11
C ALA A 125 -57.02 1.74 15.45
N ASP A 126 -57.10 1.75 14.11
CA ASP A 126 -58.34 1.50 13.37
C ASP A 126 -58.82 0.04 13.58
N ASN A 127 -57.91 -0.93 13.51
CA ASN A 127 -58.21 -2.32 13.87
C ASN A 127 -58.74 -2.42 15.31
N TRP A 128 -58.08 -1.79 16.28
CA TRP A 128 -58.53 -1.77 17.68
C TRP A 128 -59.94 -1.14 17.83
N THR A 129 -60.27 -0.13 17.04
CA THR A 129 -61.59 0.53 17.04
C THR A 129 -62.69 -0.40 16.50
N VAL A 130 -62.42 -1.09 15.38
CA VAL A 130 -63.34 -2.09 14.82
C VAL A 130 -63.56 -3.23 15.82
N LEU A 131 -62.49 -3.77 16.39
CA LEU A 131 -62.58 -4.84 17.39
C LEU A 131 -63.35 -4.41 18.65
N ALA A 132 -63.21 -3.16 19.10
CA ALA A 132 -63.97 -2.64 20.24
C ALA A 132 -65.47 -2.54 19.94
N THR A 133 -65.82 -2.10 18.73
CA THR A 133 -67.22 -1.99 18.29
C THR A 133 -67.87 -3.37 18.17
N ASP A 134 -67.17 -4.34 17.56
CA ASP A 134 -67.58 -5.75 17.51
C ASP A 134 -67.84 -6.31 18.92
N LEU A 135 -66.98 -5.95 19.88
CA LEU A 135 -67.11 -6.41 21.25
C LEU A 135 -68.36 -5.82 21.92
N GLU A 136 -68.63 -4.52 21.73
CA GLU A 136 -69.86 -3.89 22.23
C GLU A 136 -71.12 -4.59 21.70
N GLU A 137 -71.17 -4.93 20.41
CA GLU A 137 -72.30 -5.65 19.80
C GLU A 137 -72.47 -7.06 20.40
N VAL A 138 -71.38 -7.80 20.59
CA VAL A 138 -71.42 -9.14 21.22
C VAL A 138 -71.82 -9.04 22.70
N PHE A 139 -71.41 -8.00 23.42
CA PHE A 139 -71.83 -7.76 24.81
C PHE A 139 -73.32 -7.43 24.92
N GLU A 140 -73.89 -6.67 23.98
CA GLU A 140 -75.33 -6.38 23.94
C GLU A 140 -76.19 -7.63 23.74
N SER A 141 -75.65 -8.67 23.08
CA SER A 141 -76.35 -9.96 22.87
C SER A 141 -76.58 -10.76 24.17
N GLY A 142 -75.78 -10.53 25.21
CA GLY A 142 -75.87 -11.23 26.50
C GLY A 142 -75.36 -12.68 26.50
N ASP A 143 -74.81 -13.18 25.39
CA ASP A 143 -74.28 -14.55 25.26
C ASP A 143 -72.85 -14.66 25.84
N ILE A 144 -72.76 -15.16 27.07
CA ILE A 144 -71.52 -15.29 27.84
C ILE A 144 -70.48 -16.17 27.13
N GLU A 145 -70.92 -17.19 26.38
CA GLU A 145 -70.00 -18.13 25.72
C GLU A 145 -69.33 -17.46 24.51
N ASN A 146 -70.10 -16.70 23.72
CA ASN A 146 -69.56 -15.90 22.61
C ASN A 146 -68.64 -14.76 23.09
N ILE A 147 -69.00 -14.07 24.17
CA ILE A 147 -68.17 -13.00 24.78
C ILE A 147 -66.80 -13.56 25.20
N SER A 148 -66.79 -14.69 25.90
CA SER A 148 -65.57 -15.38 26.33
C SER A 148 -64.68 -15.76 25.14
N THR A 149 -65.29 -16.34 24.10
CA THR A 149 -64.56 -16.79 22.91
C THR A 149 -63.94 -15.62 22.14
N LYS A 150 -64.68 -14.51 21.98
CA LYS A 150 -64.18 -13.30 21.32
C LYS A 150 -63.06 -12.64 22.14
N LEU A 151 -63.19 -12.51 23.47
CA LEU A 151 -62.13 -11.97 24.34
C LEU A 151 -60.83 -12.78 24.27
N VAL A 152 -60.91 -14.12 24.25
CA VAL A 152 -59.73 -14.98 24.12
C VAL A 152 -59.07 -14.82 22.75
N SER A 153 -59.86 -14.69 21.67
CA SER A 153 -59.32 -14.43 20.33
C SER A 153 -58.61 -13.08 20.22
N MET A 154 -59.05 -12.07 21.00
CA MET A 154 -58.43 -10.75 21.06
C MET A 154 -57.12 -10.74 21.84
N GLN A 155 -56.97 -11.59 22.85
CA GLN A 155 -55.70 -11.72 23.60
C GLN A 155 -54.57 -12.31 22.75
N GLN A 156 -54.89 -12.98 21.64
CA GLN A 156 -53.93 -13.67 20.77
C GLN A 156 -53.54 -12.88 19.51
N SER A 157 -54.12 -11.70 19.29
CA SER A 157 -53.85 -10.80 18.16
C SER A 157 -52.92 -9.65 18.55
#